data_AF-A0A1B6G7I0-F1
#
_entry.id   AF-A0A1B6G7I0-F1
#
_cell.length_a   1.000
_cell.length_b   1.000
_cell.length_c   1.000
_cell.angle_alpha   90.00
_cell.angle_beta   90.00
_cell.angle_gamma   90.00
#
_symmetry.space_group_name_H-M   'P 1'
#
loop_
_entity.id
_entity.type
_entity.pdbx_description
1 polymer ?
#
loop_
_entity_poly.entity_id
_entity_poly.type
_entity_poly.pdbx_seq_one_letter_code
_entity_poly.pdbx_strand_id
1 'polypeptide(L)'
;CVPSSCSVADVRAHWQQVGSELNITTALSDSDCSTKGDIRPGASTRAALFIMAVLILLLVGSTAYDYSVNHQPTKERRILLCFSVHHNLQRLLQTDQRTSRLSVLDGIRVFAISWIVLGHRFEQNLQFPNMALIHLEKYTTAWFMSPILNMMLAVELFFLLSGCLLCYHFLQERDRGRHFNLLHFYYKRHIRLTPALVAVMAAEACLLYYLSDGPLWKRLIGYRMSSCLDYWWTGLLYISNYVNPYRICVLQTWYLSADMQLYMLSPLLLLPLARSASRGLVLLGGCYLATTVAAFVNAYYLALPAGATVTMEKKTEQNHGLEYVKTHVRAASWLTGIALGYILHRIRQGSFKWKLSKHTTTLLWLVAAGMCVTSV
;
A
#
# COMPACT_ATOMS: atom_id res chain seq x y z
N CYS A 1 -0.68 26.78 19.27
CA CYS A 1 0.62 27.44 19.46
C CYS A 1 0.53 28.31 20.70
N VAL A 2 1.55 28.30 21.56
CA VAL A 2 1.63 29.13 22.76
C VAL A 2 3.00 29.80 22.88
N PRO A 3 3.11 30.96 23.56
CA PRO A 3 4.39 31.59 23.84
C PRO A 3 5.36 30.62 24.54
N SER A 4 6.66 30.75 24.30
CA SER A 4 7.69 29.91 24.96
C SER A 4 7.72 30.06 26.48
N SER A 5 7.17 31.16 26.99
CA SER A 5 6.97 31.41 28.42
C SER A 5 5.82 30.63 29.04
N CYS A 6 4.92 30.06 28.23
CA CYS A 6 3.76 29.30 28.70
C CYS A 6 4.02 27.79 28.57
N SER A 7 3.76 27.07 29.65
CA SER A 7 3.76 25.61 29.69
C SER A 7 2.40 25.04 29.24
N VAL A 8 2.36 23.75 28.89
CA VAL A 8 1.10 23.05 28.60
C VAL A 8 0.17 23.05 29.82
N ALA A 9 0.73 23.05 31.03
CA ALA A 9 -0.05 23.12 32.26
C ALA A 9 -0.81 24.45 32.39
N ASP A 10 -0.20 25.56 31.99
CA ASP A 10 -0.84 26.89 32.00
C ASP A 10 -2.04 26.92 31.05
N VAL A 11 -1.88 26.33 29.87
CA VAL A 11 -2.95 26.22 28.87
C VAL A 11 -4.07 25.33 29.37
N ARG A 12 -3.72 24.19 30.00
CA ARG A 12 -4.70 23.25 30.57
C ARG A 12 -5.50 23.91 31.70
N ALA A 13 -4.84 24.65 32.59
CA ALA A 13 -5.51 25.39 33.67
C ALA A 13 -6.52 26.42 33.11
N HIS A 14 -6.11 27.20 32.10
CA HIS A 14 -7.00 28.16 31.46
C HIS A 14 -8.21 27.49 30.80
N TRP A 15 -8.00 26.41 30.05
CA TRP A 15 -9.09 25.66 29.40
C TRP A 15 -10.01 24.93 30.37
N GLN A 16 -9.51 24.51 31.54
CA GLN A 16 -10.35 23.92 32.58
C GLN A 16 -11.30 24.97 33.18
N GLN A 17 -10.83 26.21 33.36
CA GLN A 17 -11.68 27.31 33.81
C GLN A 17 -12.81 27.60 32.81
N VAL A 18 -12.48 27.77 31.52
CA VAL A 18 -13.48 27.98 30.46
C VAL A 18 -14.44 26.80 30.35
N GLY A 19 -13.92 25.57 30.44
CA GLY A 19 -14.73 24.35 30.43
C GLY A 19 -15.73 24.29 31.59
N SER A 20 -15.33 24.73 32.79
CA SER A 20 -16.20 24.77 33.97
C SER A 20 -17.37 25.75 33.81
N GLU A 21 -17.16 26.90 33.16
CA GLU A 21 -18.23 27.87 32.88
C GLU A 21 -19.25 27.33 31.86
N LEU A 22 -18.80 26.51 30.91
CA LEU A 22 -19.64 25.92 29.86
C LEU A 22 -20.15 24.52 30.21
N ASN A 23 -19.78 23.97 31.37
CA ASN A 23 -20.08 22.59 31.79
C ASN A 23 -19.54 21.52 30.81
N ILE A 24 -18.36 21.75 30.24
CA ILE A 24 -17.67 20.88 29.28
C ILE A 24 -16.35 20.40 29.87
N THR A 25 -16.05 19.11 29.71
CA THR A 25 -14.74 18.54 30.07
C THR A 25 -13.71 18.77 28.96
N THR A 26 -12.60 19.40 29.29
CA THR A 26 -11.51 19.69 28.34
C THR A 26 -10.35 18.70 28.57
N ALA A 27 -9.89 18.06 27.50
CA ALA A 27 -8.74 17.17 27.52
C ALA A 27 -7.65 17.75 26.61
N LEU A 28 -6.51 18.11 27.20
CA LEU A 28 -5.38 18.69 26.49
C LEU A 28 -4.13 17.86 26.75
N SER A 29 -3.57 17.27 25.71
CA SER A 29 -2.31 16.53 25.75
C SER A 29 -1.12 17.44 25.44
N ASP A 30 0.08 17.00 25.82
CA ASP A 30 1.30 17.78 25.59
C ASP A 30 1.61 17.97 24.09
N SER A 31 1.10 17.09 23.22
CA SER A 31 1.25 17.20 21.76
C SER A 31 0.24 18.14 21.09
N ASP A 32 -0.76 18.64 21.82
CA ASP A 32 -1.72 19.63 21.32
C ASP A 32 -1.18 21.07 21.39
N CYS A 33 -0.10 21.27 22.14
CA CYS A 33 0.59 22.54 22.27
C CYS A 33 1.89 22.56 21.45
N SER A 34 2.17 23.70 20.83
CA SER A 34 3.42 23.95 20.11
C SER A 34 4.00 25.29 20.52
N THR A 35 5.29 25.31 20.86
CA THR A 35 6.06 26.52 21.18
C THR A 35 7.15 26.70 20.12
N LYS A 36 7.52 27.96 19.85
CA LYS A 36 8.66 28.25 18.98
C LYS A 36 9.95 27.95 19.76
N GLY A 37 10.49 26.75 19.58
CA GLY A 37 11.72 26.30 20.21
C GLY A 37 12.44 25.23 19.37
N ASP A 38 13.75 25.13 19.52
CA ASP A 38 14.56 24.16 18.79
C ASP A 38 14.29 22.74 19.28
N ILE A 39 13.46 21.99 18.53
CA ILE A 39 13.26 20.57 18.79
C ILE A 39 14.54 19.84 18.38
N ARG A 40 15.34 19.43 19.36
CA ARG A 40 16.55 18.66 19.10
C ARG A 40 16.19 17.23 18.67
N PRO A 41 16.76 16.74 17.56
CA PRO A 41 16.47 15.39 17.08
C PRO A 41 16.96 14.34 18.09
N GLY A 42 16.12 13.33 18.34
CA GLY A 42 16.47 12.17 19.19
C GLY A 42 17.61 11.32 18.59
N ALA A 43 18.11 10.36 19.37
CA ALA A 43 19.23 9.50 18.93
C ALA A 43 18.90 8.69 17.67
N SER A 44 17.69 8.12 17.59
CA SER A 44 17.18 7.41 16.41
C SER A 44 17.12 8.30 15.17
N THR A 45 16.67 9.55 15.33
CA THR A 45 16.64 10.54 14.26
C THR A 45 18.05 10.87 13.77
N ARG A 46 19.01 11.10 14.68
CA ARG A 46 20.40 11.36 14.30
C ARG A 46 21.03 10.19 13.55
N ALA A 47 20.77 8.96 13.98
CA ALA A 47 21.24 7.75 13.29
C ALA A 47 20.64 7.63 11.88
N ALA A 48 19.33 7.87 11.72
CA ALA A 48 18.68 7.85 10.42
C ALA A 48 19.21 8.94 9.48
N LEU A 49 19.43 10.15 9.98
CA LEU A 49 20.04 11.24 9.22
C LEU A 49 21.46 10.89 8.77
N PHE A 50 22.27 10.27 9.63
CA PHE A 50 23.60 9.79 9.27
C PHE A 50 23.53 8.74 8.15
N ILE A 51 22.64 7.73 8.27
CA ILE A 51 22.46 6.69 7.23
C ILE A 51 22.05 7.32 5.89
N MET A 52 21.11 8.26 5.90
CA MET A 52 20.72 8.96 4.68
C MET A 52 21.84 9.79 4.08
N ALA A 53 22.62 10.49 4.91
CA ALA A 53 23.78 11.25 4.44
C ALA A 53 24.80 10.31 3.77
N VAL A 54 25.07 9.14 4.36
CA VAL A 54 25.93 8.11 3.74
C VAL A 54 25.36 7.62 2.41
N LEU A 55 24.05 7.36 2.33
CA LEU A 55 23.39 6.96 1.08
C LEU A 55 23.47 8.06 0.01
N ILE A 56 23.27 9.33 0.37
CA ILE A 56 23.40 10.46 -0.54
C ILE A 56 24.85 10.57 -1.04
N LEU A 57 25.84 10.42 -0.16
CA LEU A 57 27.25 10.41 -0.54
C LEU A 57 27.57 9.25 -1.49
N LEU A 58 27.03 8.06 -1.25
CA LEU A 58 27.16 6.90 -2.14
C LEU A 58 26.51 7.15 -3.50
N LEU A 59 25.33 7.77 -3.54
CA LEU A 59 24.64 8.13 -4.79
C LEU A 59 25.47 9.13 -5.60
N VAL A 60 25.92 10.22 -4.96
CA VAL A 60 26.73 11.27 -5.61
C VAL A 60 28.06 10.70 -6.09
N GLY A 61 28.79 9.99 -5.21
CA GLY A 61 30.07 9.38 -5.54
C GLY A 61 29.97 8.34 -6.65
N SER A 62 28.96 7.48 -6.62
CA SER A 62 28.75 6.45 -7.65
C SER A 62 28.32 7.06 -8.99
N THR A 63 27.53 8.14 -8.96
CA THR A 63 27.13 8.86 -10.19
C THR A 63 28.33 9.58 -10.81
N ALA A 64 29.17 10.24 -9.99
CA ALA A 64 30.41 10.87 -10.47
C ALA A 64 31.40 9.84 -11.02
N TYR A 65 31.53 8.69 -10.37
CA TYR A 65 32.35 7.57 -10.84
C TYR A 65 31.86 7.01 -12.18
N ASP A 66 30.55 6.80 -12.32
CA ASP A 66 29.95 6.29 -13.55
C ASP A 66 30.12 7.27 -14.73
N TYR A 67 30.05 8.57 -14.48
CA TYR A 67 30.28 9.59 -15.51
C TYR A 67 31.76 9.68 -15.93
N SER A 68 32.69 9.53 -14.98
CA SER A 68 34.13 9.70 -15.21
C SER A 68 34.82 8.45 -15.77
N VAL A 69 34.32 7.25 -15.48
CA VAL A 69 34.99 5.99 -15.82
C VAL A 69 34.23 5.23 -16.90
N ASN A 70 34.68 5.38 -18.16
CA ASN A 70 34.12 4.67 -19.32
C ASN A 70 34.88 3.36 -19.61
N HIS A 71 34.98 2.46 -18.62
CA HIS A 71 35.62 1.15 -18.75
C HIS A 71 34.62 -0.01 -18.72
N GLN A 72 35.04 -1.19 -19.20
CA GLN A 72 34.24 -2.41 -19.18
C GLN A 72 33.77 -2.75 -17.74
N PRO A 73 32.54 -3.28 -17.57
CA PRO A 73 31.94 -3.46 -16.25
C PRO A 73 32.57 -4.62 -15.46
N THR A 74 33.45 -4.30 -14.50
CA THR A 74 33.90 -5.21 -13.43
C THR A 74 32.79 -5.51 -12.41
N LYS A 75 32.96 -6.50 -11.53
CA LYS A 75 31.95 -6.83 -10.49
C LYS A 75 31.74 -5.67 -9.52
N GLU A 76 32.81 -4.99 -9.13
CA GLU A 76 32.81 -3.85 -8.23
C GLU A 76 32.07 -2.67 -8.88
N ARG A 77 32.31 -2.43 -10.18
CA ARG A 77 31.55 -1.44 -10.94
C ARG A 77 30.06 -1.76 -10.94
N ARG A 78 29.64 -3.02 -11.06
CA ARG A 78 28.19 -3.37 -11.03
C ARG A 78 27.52 -2.98 -9.72
N ILE A 79 28.22 -3.09 -8.59
CA ILE A 79 27.68 -2.70 -7.27
C ILE A 79 27.57 -1.16 -7.19
N LEU A 80 28.60 -0.43 -7.63
CA LEU A 80 28.56 1.04 -7.66
C LEU A 80 27.47 1.56 -8.60
N LEU A 81 27.27 0.91 -9.76
CA LEU A 81 26.21 1.25 -10.71
C LEU A 81 24.81 1.10 -10.12
N CYS A 82 24.61 0.26 -9.10
CA CYS A 82 23.32 0.20 -8.39
C CYS A 82 22.96 1.53 -7.70
N PHE A 83 23.95 2.37 -7.38
CA PHE A 83 23.79 3.68 -6.75
C PHE A 83 24.01 4.84 -7.73
N SER A 84 24.37 4.59 -9.00
CA SER A 84 24.49 5.66 -10.00
C SER A 84 23.10 6.17 -10.41
N VAL A 85 22.80 7.44 -10.13
CA VAL A 85 21.55 8.08 -10.56
C VAL A 85 21.48 8.13 -12.07
N HIS A 86 22.59 8.44 -12.75
CA HIS A 86 22.64 8.52 -14.21
C HIS A 86 22.26 7.20 -14.89
N HIS A 87 22.93 6.10 -14.51
CA HIS A 87 22.67 4.77 -15.06
C HIS A 87 21.23 4.31 -14.81
N ASN A 88 20.74 4.49 -13.58
CA ASN A 88 19.41 4.04 -13.21
C ASN A 88 18.31 4.92 -13.81
N LEU A 89 18.54 6.22 -13.96
CA LEU A 89 17.59 7.14 -14.60
C LEU A 89 17.44 6.84 -16.09
N GLN A 90 18.54 6.58 -16.80
CA GLN A 90 18.48 6.16 -18.21
C GLN A 90 17.65 4.89 -18.39
N ARG A 91 17.84 3.90 -17.51
CA ARG A 91 17.05 2.67 -17.49
C ARG A 91 15.59 2.90 -17.13
N LEU A 92 15.32 3.78 -16.18
CA LEU A 92 13.96 4.12 -15.73
C LEU A 92 13.17 4.85 -16.82
N LEU A 93 13.83 5.74 -17.55
CA LEU A 93 13.24 6.51 -18.66
C LEU A 93 13.23 5.74 -19.98
N GLN A 94 13.80 4.53 -20.03
CA GLN A 94 13.77 3.71 -21.23
C GLN A 94 12.35 3.18 -21.48
N THR A 95 11.76 3.57 -22.61
CA THR A 95 10.39 3.23 -23.01
C THR A 95 10.31 2.09 -24.02
N ASP A 96 11.42 1.40 -24.30
CA ASP A 96 11.48 0.34 -25.31
C ASP A 96 10.49 -0.79 -25.01
N GLN A 97 9.45 -0.89 -25.85
CA GLN A 97 8.40 -1.91 -25.73
C GLN A 97 8.82 -3.30 -26.23
N ARG A 98 10.06 -3.49 -26.70
CA ARG A 98 10.51 -4.73 -27.34
C ARG A 98 10.43 -5.97 -26.43
N THR A 99 10.33 -5.80 -25.10
CA THR A 99 10.32 -6.90 -24.13
C THR A 99 9.07 -6.99 -23.24
N SER A 100 8.29 -5.90 -23.05
CA SER A 100 7.11 -5.91 -22.18
C SER A 100 5.87 -6.38 -22.94
N ARG A 101 5.65 -7.70 -22.96
CA ARG A 101 4.48 -8.33 -23.62
C ARG A 101 3.15 -8.16 -22.86
N LEU A 102 3.16 -7.44 -21.73
CA LEU A 102 2.00 -7.19 -20.87
C LEU A 102 1.90 -5.69 -20.53
N SER A 103 2.27 -4.80 -21.46
CA SER A 103 2.29 -3.35 -21.27
C SER A 103 0.94 -2.74 -20.87
N VAL A 104 -0.17 -3.36 -21.26
CA VAL A 104 -1.51 -2.95 -20.79
C VAL A 104 -1.61 -3.00 -19.27
N LEU A 105 -0.96 -3.97 -18.62
CA LEU A 105 -0.95 -4.05 -17.15
C LEU A 105 -0.20 -2.87 -16.53
N ASP A 106 0.81 -2.33 -17.20
CA ASP A 106 1.52 -1.13 -16.74
C ASP A 106 0.58 0.09 -16.79
N GLY A 107 -0.24 0.22 -17.84
CA GLY A 107 -1.28 1.26 -17.92
C GLY A 107 -2.34 1.14 -16.81
N ILE A 108 -2.79 -0.09 -16.51
CA ILE A 108 -3.73 -0.34 -15.39
C ILE A 108 -3.10 0.07 -14.06
N ARG A 109 -1.79 -0.18 -13.85
CA ARG A 109 -1.11 0.29 -12.63
C ARG A 109 -1.12 1.81 -12.52
N VAL A 110 -0.80 2.54 -13.59
CA VAL A 110 -0.80 4.01 -13.54
C VAL A 110 -2.19 4.55 -13.18
N PHE A 111 -3.23 3.98 -13.77
CA PHE A 111 -4.61 4.32 -13.44
C PHE A 111 -4.93 4.04 -11.97
N ALA A 112 -4.61 2.83 -11.49
CA ALA A 112 -4.88 2.43 -10.11
C ALA A 112 -4.08 3.24 -9.07
N ILE A 113 -2.81 3.57 -9.33
CA ILE A 113 -2.01 4.46 -8.45
C ILE A 113 -2.66 5.84 -8.39
N SER A 114 -3.00 6.42 -9.55
CA SER A 114 -3.61 7.75 -9.62
C SER A 114 -4.94 7.80 -8.85
N TRP A 115 -5.74 6.76 -8.98
CA TRP A 115 -7.01 6.62 -8.26
C TRP A 115 -6.80 6.56 -6.74
N ILE A 116 -5.87 5.73 -6.25
CA ILE A 116 -5.53 5.66 -4.82
C ILE A 116 -5.02 6.99 -4.29
N VAL A 117 -4.13 7.66 -5.03
CA VAL A 117 -3.57 8.96 -4.62
C VAL A 117 -4.69 10.00 -4.51
N LEU A 118 -5.61 10.04 -5.48
CA LEU A 118 -6.74 10.96 -5.45
C LEU A 118 -7.66 10.69 -4.26
N GLY A 119 -8.01 9.42 -4.01
CA GLY A 119 -8.84 9.02 -2.87
C GLY A 119 -8.21 9.38 -1.53
N HIS A 120 -6.94 9.03 -1.29
CA HIS A 120 -6.27 9.36 -0.04
C HIS A 120 -6.05 10.86 0.13
N ARG A 121 -5.88 11.62 -0.96
CA ARG A 121 -5.85 13.08 -0.89
C ARG A 121 -7.20 13.64 -0.45
N PHE A 122 -8.30 13.10 -0.97
CA PHE A 122 -9.63 13.49 -0.55
C PHE A 122 -9.87 13.15 0.94
N GLU A 123 -9.61 11.91 1.36
CA GLU A 123 -9.71 11.49 2.77
C GLU A 123 -8.88 12.35 3.72
N GLN A 124 -7.62 12.65 3.36
CA GLN A 124 -6.78 13.53 4.17
C GLN A 124 -7.37 14.92 4.31
N ASN A 125 -7.95 15.49 3.23
CA ASN A 125 -8.59 16.80 3.30
C ASN A 125 -9.79 16.84 4.26
N LEU A 126 -10.50 15.72 4.46
CA LEU A 126 -11.60 15.62 5.43
C LEU A 126 -11.11 15.73 6.89
N GLN A 127 -9.84 15.42 7.16
CA GLN A 127 -9.26 15.50 8.51
C GLN A 127 -8.82 16.91 8.89
N PHE A 128 -8.80 17.86 7.94
CA PHE A 128 -8.44 19.25 8.20
C PHE A 128 -9.70 20.10 8.42
N PRO A 129 -9.68 21.05 9.37
CA PRO A 129 -10.77 22.01 9.56
C PRO A 129 -10.81 22.95 8.35
N ASN A 130 -11.57 22.57 7.33
CA ASN A 130 -11.77 23.31 6.09
C ASN A 130 -13.23 23.77 5.99
N MET A 131 -13.46 25.02 5.57
CA MET A 131 -14.81 25.57 5.36
C MET A 131 -15.64 24.73 4.36
N ALA A 132 -14.98 23.92 3.52
CA ALA A 132 -15.63 22.95 2.64
C ALA A 132 -16.39 21.81 3.35
N LEU A 133 -16.16 21.58 4.65
CA LEU A 133 -16.91 20.59 5.44
C LEU A 133 -18.41 20.90 5.51
N ILE A 134 -18.81 22.17 5.35
CA ILE A 134 -20.22 22.59 5.25
C ILE A 134 -20.90 22.00 4.00
N HIS A 135 -20.11 21.67 2.97
CA HIS A 135 -20.58 21.03 1.74
C HIS A 135 -20.27 19.53 1.70
N LEU A 136 -19.84 18.92 2.81
CA LEU A 136 -19.44 17.52 2.86
C LEU A 136 -20.54 16.61 2.33
N GLU A 137 -21.78 16.82 2.78
CA GLU A 137 -22.96 16.05 2.33
C GLU A 137 -23.12 16.11 0.80
N LYS A 138 -22.97 17.30 0.19
CA LYS A 138 -23.04 17.48 -1.27
C LYS A 138 -21.96 16.68 -2.00
N TYR A 139 -20.75 16.60 -1.44
CA TYR A 139 -19.66 15.84 -2.05
C TYR A 139 -19.80 14.33 -1.82
N THR A 140 -20.27 13.90 -0.65
CA THR A 140 -20.40 12.48 -0.33
C THR A 140 -21.63 11.83 -0.98
N THR A 141 -22.65 12.60 -1.33
CA THR A 141 -23.88 12.10 -1.99
C THR A 141 -23.85 12.20 -3.52
N ALA A 142 -22.88 12.92 -4.08
CA ALA A 142 -22.74 13.07 -5.52
C ALA A 142 -22.24 11.78 -6.18
N TRP A 143 -23.01 11.23 -7.12
CA TRP A 143 -22.67 9.97 -7.82
C TRP A 143 -21.26 9.99 -8.45
N PHE A 144 -20.82 11.14 -8.98
CA PHE A 144 -19.52 11.27 -9.62
C PHE A 144 -18.34 11.23 -8.63
N MET A 145 -18.59 11.41 -7.33
CA MET A 145 -17.58 11.26 -6.27
C MET A 145 -17.44 9.81 -5.81
N SER A 146 -18.37 8.92 -6.16
CA SER A 146 -18.35 7.53 -5.69
C SER A 146 -17.06 6.77 -6.02
N PRO A 147 -16.39 6.94 -7.18
CA PRO A 147 -15.07 6.36 -7.39
C PRO A 147 -14.05 6.81 -6.34
N ILE A 148 -14.03 8.09 -5.97
CA ILE A 148 -13.11 8.63 -4.96
C ILE A 148 -13.42 8.04 -3.58
N LEU A 149 -14.70 7.98 -3.22
CA LEU A 149 -15.16 7.41 -1.94
C LEU A 149 -14.90 5.90 -1.86
N ASN A 150 -14.98 5.18 -2.98
CA ASN A 150 -14.71 3.75 -3.10
C ASN A 150 -13.29 3.45 -3.62
N MET A 151 -12.30 4.28 -3.27
CA MET A 151 -10.90 4.10 -3.69
C MET A 151 -10.35 2.70 -3.37
N MET A 152 -10.89 2.03 -2.34
CA MET A 152 -10.47 0.71 -1.91
C MET A 152 -10.61 -0.37 -3.00
N LEU A 153 -11.45 -0.14 -4.00
CA LEU A 153 -11.56 -0.98 -5.21
C LEU A 153 -10.30 -0.91 -6.08
N ALA A 154 -9.60 0.22 -6.12
CA ALA A 154 -8.34 0.35 -6.84
C ALA A 154 -7.25 -0.56 -6.26
N VAL A 155 -7.28 -0.80 -4.95
CA VAL A 155 -6.35 -1.72 -4.28
C VAL A 155 -6.57 -3.17 -4.73
N GLU A 156 -7.80 -3.56 -5.06
CA GLU A 156 -8.11 -4.89 -5.60
C GLU A 156 -7.42 -5.14 -6.94
N LEU A 157 -7.27 -4.10 -7.76
CA LEU A 157 -6.51 -4.19 -9.02
C LEU A 157 -5.05 -4.58 -8.75
N PHE A 158 -4.43 -4.05 -7.69
CA PHE A 158 -3.07 -4.44 -7.35
C PHE A 158 -2.96 -5.88 -6.86
N PHE A 159 -3.92 -6.36 -6.06
CA PHE A 159 -3.98 -7.78 -5.67
C PHE A 159 -4.14 -8.69 -6.89
N LEU A 160 -5.07 -8.36 -7.80
CA LEU A 160 -5.29 -9.06 -9.06
C LEU A 160 -4.01 -9.11 -9.90
N LEU A 161 -3.36 -7.96 -10.11
CA LEU A 161 -2.13 -7.86 -10.89
C LEU A 161 -0.97 -8.65 -10.24
N SER A 162 -0.85 -8.60 -8.91
CA SER A 162 0.17 -9.34 -8.18
C SER A 162 0.02 -10.85 -8.39
N GLY A 163 -1.18 -11.39 -8.19
CA GLY A 163 -1.46 -12.82 -8.43
C GLY A 163 -1.26 -13.23 -9.90
N CYS A 164 -1.70 -12.38 -10.83
CA CYS A 164 -1.58 -12.61 -12.27
C CYS A 164 -0.13 -12.71 -12.72
N LEU A 165 0.68 -11.71 -12.38
CA LEU A 165 2.09 -11.68 -12.77
C LEU A 165 2.88 -12.79 -12.10
N LEU A 166 2.56 -13.07 -10.83
CA LEU A 166 3.18 -14.16 -10.10
C LEU A 166 2.97 -15.50 -10.81
N CYS A 167 1.71 -15.87 -11.07
CA CYS A 167 1.36 -17.12 -11.73
C CYS A 167 1.97 -17.19 -13.14
N TYR A 168 1.82 -16.13 -13.92
CA TYR A 168 2.33 -16.05 -15.29
C TYR A 168 3.85 -16.24 -15.38
N HIS A 169 4.62 -15.54 -14.55
CA HIS A 169 6.08 -15.66 -14.54
C HIS A 169 6.53 -17.00 -13.95
N PHE A 170 5.87 -17.49 -12.90
CA PHE A 170 6.17 -18.80 -12.32
C PHE A 170 6.07 -19.90 -13.37
N LEU A 171 4.96 -19.96 -14.11
CA LEU A 171 4.77 -20.97 -15.15
C LEU A 171 5.78 -20.82 -16.30
N GLN A 172 6.11 -19.60 -16.72
CA GLN A 172 7.17 -19.38 -17.72
C GLN A 172 8.54 -19.88 -17.29
N GLU A 173 8.90 -19.70 -16.03
CA GLU A 173 10.18 -20.17 -15.51
C GLU A 173 10.22 -21.70 -15.45
N ARG A 174 9.07 -22.34 -15.21
CA ARG A 174 8.91 -23.79 -15.27
C ARG A 174 9.03 -24.32 -16.71
N ASP A 175 8.41 -23.65 -17.68
CA ASP A 175 8.57 -24.00 -19.11
C ASP A 175 10.03 -23.91 -19.57
N ARG A 176 10.80 -22.99 -19.00
CA ARG A 176 12.25 -22.84 -19.24
C ARG A 176 13.09 -23.89 -18.52
N GLY A 177 12.48 -24.88 -17.87
CA GLY A 177 13.15 -25.95 -17.15
C GLY A 177 13.78 -25.53 -15.82
N ARG A 178 13.47 -24.33 -15.28
CA ARG A 178 14.06 -23.91 -14.00
C ARG A 178 13.44 -24.67 -12.83
N HIS A 179 14.31 -25.20 -11.98
CA HIS A 179 13.91 -25.84 -10.73
C HIS A 179 13.36 -24.80 -9.74
N PHE A 180 12.28 -25.15 -9.05
CA PHE A 180 11.71 -24.30 -8.03
C PHE A 180 12.51 -24.44 -6.73
N ASN A 181 13.08 -23.34 -6.25
CA ASN A 181 13.74 -23.24 -4.95
C ASN A 181 12.95 -22.27 -4.07
N LEU A 182 12.39 -22.80 -2.98
CA LEU A 182 11.52 -22.06 -2.06
C LEU A 182 12.25 -20.90 -1.38
N LEU A 183 13.47 -21.14 -0.88
CA LEU A 183 14.26 -20.14 -0.19
C LEU A 183 14.64 -18.99 -1.14
N HIS A 184 15.11 -19.33 -2.34
CA HIS A 184 15.43 -18.33 -3.36
C HIS A 184 14.19 -17.50 -3.77
N PHE A 185 13.03 -18.15 -3.88
CA PHE A 185 11.76 -17.51 -4.23
C PHE A 185 11.35 -16.44 -3.21
N TYR A 186 11.45 -16.73 -1.90
CA TYR A 186 11.16 -15.74 -0.86
C TYR A 186 12.23 -14.67 -0.73
N TYR A 187 13.51 -15.07 -0.72
CA TYR A 187 14.65 -14.16 -0.60
C TYR A 187 14.62 -13.08 -1.67
N LYS A 188 14.45 -13.48 -2.95
CA LYS A 188 14.43 -12.55 -4.09
C LYS A 188 13.33 -11.48 -3.97
N ARG A 189 12.16 -11.83 -3.44
CA ARG A 189 11.07 -10.85 -3.26
C ARG A 189 11.33 -9.94 -2.07
N HIS A 190 11.83 -10.49 -0.97
CA HIS A 190 12.14 -9.72 0.23
C HIS A 190 13.19 -8.64 -0.07
N ILE A 191 14.34 -9.00 -0.65
CA ILE A 191 15.39 -8.03 -1.00
C ILE A 191 14.94 -6.98 -2.04
N ARG A 192 13.91 -7.28 -2.83
CA ARG A 192 13.36 -6.34 -3.82
C ARG A 192 12.48 -5.27 -3.17
N LEU A 193 11.74 -5.62 -2.12
CA LEU A 193 10.72 -4.74 -1.51
C LEU A 193 11.23 -4.05 -0.25
N THR A 194 11.97 -4.76 0.60
CA THR A 194 12.34 -4.30 1.93
C THR A 194 13.23 -3.04 1.94
N PRO A 195 14.22 -2.86 1.04
CA PRO A 195 15.05 -1.64 1.08
C PRO A 195 14.24 -0.35 0.90
N ALA A 196 13.31 -0.33 -0.07
CA ALA A 196 12.44 0.83 -0.29
C ALA A 196 11.48 1.05 0.89
N LEU A 197 10.93 -0.04 1.46
CA LEU A 197 10.09 0.02 2.65
C LEU A 197 10.81 0.63 3.85
N VAL A 198 12.05 0.16 4.13
CA VAL A 198 12.89 0.69 5.21
C VAL A 198 13.15 2.19 5.03
N ALA A 199 13.44 2.64 3.80
CA ALA A 199 13.67 4.05 3.52
C ALA A 199 12.43 4.91 3.82
N VAL A 200 11.24 4.49 3.40
CA VAL A 200 9.98 5.21 3.67
C VAL A 200 9.65 5.20 5.16
N MET A 201 9.80 4.06 5.84
CA MET A 201 9.58 3.95 7.28
C MET A 201 10.55 4.83 8.07
N ALA A 202 11.82 4.88 7.69
CA ALA A 202 12.81 5.77 8.31
C ALA A 202 12.46 7.24 8.07
N ALA A 203 11.94 7.60 6.89
CA ALA A 203 11.50 8.96 6.62
C ALA A 203 10.32 9.37 7.51
N GLU A 204 9.30 8.52 7.64
CA GLU A 204 8.13 8.76 8.51
C GLU A 204 8.54 8.80 10.00
N ALA A 205 9.39 7.88 10.44
CA ALA A 205 9.82 7.79 11.84
C ALA A 205 10.78 8.92 12.26
N CYS A 206 11.63 9.41 11.35
CA CYS A 206 12.76 10.25 11.74
C CYS A 206 12.79 11.62 11.08
N LEU A 207 12.18 11.83 9.91
CA LEU A 207 12.35 13.06 9.14
C LEU A 207 11.11 13.93 9.15
N LEU A 208 9.95 13.36 8.82
CA LEU A 208 8.75 14.15 8.55
C LEU A 208 8.37 15.04 9.73
N TYR A 209 8.57 14.57 10.96
CA TYR A 209 8.29 15.35 12.16
C TYR A 209 9.04 16.69 12.19
N TYR A 210 10.26 16.75 11.65
CA TYR A 210 11.13 17.93 11.67
C TYR A 210 11.07 18.78 10.39
N LEU A 211 10.45 18.30 9.31
CA LEU A 211 10.40 19.01 8.02
C LEU A 211 9.47 20.22 8.00
N SER A 212 8.49 20.28 8.89
CA SER A 212 7.54 21.37 8.97
C SER A 212 7.16 21.65 10.41
N ASP A 213 6.57 22.83 10.62
CA ASP A 213 5.95 23.23 11.86
C ASP A 213 4.46 23.57 11.65
N GLY A 214 3.69 23.55 12.73
CA GLY A 214 2.26 23.84 12.73
C GLY A 214 1.47 22.98 13.72
N PRO A 215 0.34 23.49 14.22
CA PRO A 215 -0.44 22.84 15.28
C PRO A 215 -0.95 21.44 14.86
N LEU A 216 -1.36 21.29 13.60
CA LEU A 216 -1.82 20.00 13.08
C LEU A 216 -0.66 19.09 12.64
N TRP A 217 0.44 19.65 12.14
CA TRP A 217 1.57 18.86 11.64
C TRP A 217 2.20 18.02 12.76
N LYS A 218 2.54 18.65 13.88
CA LYS A 218 3.18 17.96 15.02
C LYS A 218 2.26 16.92 15.64
N ARG A 219 0.95 17.19 15.69
CA ARG A 219 -0.04 16.23 16.17
C ARG A 219 -0.15 15.00 15.25
N LEU A 220 -0.37 15.22 13.95
CA LEU A 220 -0.58 14.14 12.98
C LEU A 220 0.69 13.32 12.75
N ILE A 221 1.82 13.99 12.47
CA ILE A 221 3.10 13.32 12.21
C ILE A 221 3.73 12.79 13.50
N GLY A 222 3.52 13.44 14.65
CA GLY A 222 3.94 12.90 15.94
C GLY A 222 3.26 11.57 16.27
N TYR A 223 1.97 11.43 15.97
CA TYR A 223 1.26 10.15 16.10
C TYR A 223 1.88 9.07 15.19
N ARG A 224 2.17 9.38 13.93
CA ARG A 224 2.80 8.44 12.99
C ARG A 224 4.21 8.05 13.43
N MET A 225 5.01 9.04 13.85
CA MET A 225 6.34 8.82 14.42
C MET A 225 6.28 7.85 15.60
N SER A 226 5.37 8.08 16.57
CA SER A 226 5.21 7.19 17.72
C SER A 226 4.83 5.76 17.30
N SER A 227 3.91 5.62 16.34
CA SER A 227 3.49 4.32 15.81
C SER A 227 4.65 3.60 15.12
N CYS A 228 5.52 4.33 14.42
CA CYS A 228 6.73 3.78 13.85
C CYS A 228 7.74 3.31 14.90
N LEU A 229 8.01 4.12 15.92
CA LEU A 229 8.96 3.75 16.98
C LEU A 229 8.51 2.49 17.74
N ASP A 230 7.20 2.32 17.95
CA ASP A 230 6.62 1.16 18.63
C ASP A 230 6.53 -0.09 17.73
N TYR A 231 6.14 0.06 16.46
CA TYR A 231 5.71 -1.04 15.59
C TYR A 231 6.51 -1.23 14.29
N TRP A 232 7.66 -0.57 14.09
CA TRP A 232 8.47 -0.70 12.86
C TRP A 232 8.77 -2.17 12.48
N TRP A 233 9.08 -3.01 13.47
CA TRP A 233 9.44 -4.41 13.27
C TRP A 233 8.32 -5.22 12.59
N THR A 234 7.06 -4.87 12.84
CA THR A 234 5.90 -5.53 12.22
C THR A 234 5.84 -5.29 10.71
N GLY A 235 6.28 -4.12 10.26
CA GLY A 235 6.37 -3.78 8.85
C GLY A 235 7.47 -4.56 8.13
N LEU A 236 8.63 -4.74 8.77
CA LEU A 236 9.74 -5.51 8.20
C LEU A 236 9.46 -7.01 8.13
N LEU A 237 8.68 -7.52 9.10
CA LEU A 237 8.19 -8.89 9.09
C LEU A 237 6.95 -9.08 8.20
N TYR A 238 6.41 -8.01 7.60
CA TYR A 238 5.21 -8.04 6.76
C TYR A 238 3.98 -8.61 7.50
N ILE A 239 3.80 -8.29 8.78
CA ILE A 239 2.68 -8.74 9.64
C ILE A 239 1.92 -7.59 10.29
N SER A 240 2.17 -6.35 9.87
CA SER A 240 1.59 -5.15 10.48
C SER A 240 0.05 -5.14 10.42
N ASN A 241 -0.53 -5.81 9.42
CA ASN A 241 -1.98 -5.91 9.24
C ASN A 241 -2.67 -6.92 10.19
N TYR A 242 -1.92 -7.70 10.97
CA TYR A 242 -2.47 -8.61 11.99
C TYR A 242 -2.08 -8.22 13.42
N VAL A 243 -0.86 -7.72 13.63
CA VAL A 243 -0.36 -7.42 15.00
C VAL A 243 -1.09 -6.23 15.61
N ASN A 244 -1.10 -5.09 14.91
CA ASN A 244 -1.83 -3.91 15.35
C ASN A 244 -2.26 -3.08 14.13
N PRO A 245 -3.45 -3.35 13.57
CA PRO A 245 -3.92 -2.67 12.37
C PRO A 245 -4.24 -1.17 12.60
N TYR A 246 -4.30 -0.71 13.85
CA TYR A 246 -4.60 0.68 14.21
C TYR A 246 -3.34 1.54 14.42
N ARG A 247 -2.19 0.92 14.71
CA ARG A 247 -0.90 1.60 14.89
C ARG A 247 0.16 1.05 13.93
N ILE A 248 -0.14 1.12 12.64
CA ILE A 248 0.81 0.79 11.58
C ILE A 248 1.75 1.99 11.37
N CYS A 249 3.06 1.75 11.33
CA CYS A 249 4.08 2.78 11.10
C CYS A 249 3.78 3.63 9.85
N VAL A 250 3.65 2.98 8.70
CA VAL A 250 3.27 3.61 7.43
C VAL A 250 1.95 2.97 7.01
N LEU A 251 0.85 3.73 7.10
CA LEU A 251 -0.50 3.16 6.96
C LEU A 251 -0.63 2.24 5.75
N GLN A 252 -0.16 2.68 4.57
CA GLN A 252 -0.30 1.96 3.30
C GLN A 252 0.46 0.62 3.25
N THR A 253 1.35 0.33 4.20
CA THR A 253 2.12 -0.93 4.23
C THR A 253 1.29 -2.14 4.67
N TRP A 254 0.04 -1.93 5.10
CA TRP A 254 -0.90 -3.04 5.30
C TRP A 254 -1.08 -3.86 4.02
N TYR A 255 -1.18 -3.19 2.86
CA TYR A 255 -1.34 -3.84 1.55
C TYR A 255 -0.12 -4.68 1.23
N LEU A 256 1.07 -4.11 1.45
CA LEU A 256 2.34 -4.76 1.21
C LEU A 256 2.51 -6.01 2.11
N SER A 257 2.06 -5.93 3.36
CA SER A 257 2.04 -7.08 4.28
C SER A 257 1.12 -8.19 3.78
N ALA A 258 -0.11 -7.86 3.40
CA ALA A 258 -1.07 -8.83 2.87
C ALA A 258 -0.58 -9.49 1.57
N ASP A 259 -0.04 -8.71 0.65
CA ASP A 259 0.51 -9.17 -0.62
C ASP A 259 1.74 -10.10 -0.43
N MET A 260 2.62 -9.80 0.53
CA MET A 260 3.75 -10.65 0.89
C MET A 260 3.28 -11.98 1.51
N GLN A 261 2.27 -11.95 2.38
CA GLN A 261 1.71 -13.16 2.98
C GLN A 261 1.05 -14.06 1.93
N LEU A 262 0.28 -13.49 0.99
CA LEU A 262 -0.29 -14.25 -0.14
C LEU A 262 0.81 -14.84 -1.02
N TYR A 263 1.90 -14.10 -1.25
CA TYR A 263 3.07 -14.63 -1.96
C TYR A 263 3.74 -15.78 -1.20
N MET A 264 3.86 -15.70 0.12
CA MET A 264 4.39 -16.80 0.94
C MET A 264 3.50 -18.04 0.87
N LEU A 265 2.17 -17.87 0.77
CA LEU A 265 1.25 -19.00 0.60
C LEU A 265 1.18 -19.52 -0.85
N SER A 266 1.61 -18.72 -1.82
CA SER A 266 1.47 -19.02 -3.24
C SER A 266 2.04 -20.37 -3.70
N PRO A 267 3.16 -20.92 -3.16
CA PRO A 267 3.65 -22.23 -3.60
C PRO A 267 2.66 -23.37 -3.36
N LEU A 268 1.80 -23.24 -2.34
CA LEU A 268 0.72 -24.21 -2.06
C LEU A 268 -0.31 -24.27 -3.18
N LEU A 269 -0.46 -23.19 -3.95
CA LEU A 269 -1.38 -23.09 -5.09
C LEU A 269 -0.67 -23.35 -6.42
N LEU A 270 0.51 -22.76 -6.60
CA LEU A 270 1.25 -22.78 -7.86
C LEU A 270 1.87 -24.15 -8.14
N LEU A 271 2.34 -24.88 -7.13
CA LEU A 271 2.95 -26.21 -7.34
C LEU A 271 1.91 -27.26 -7.78
N PRO A 272 0.72 -27.38 -7.14
CA PRO A 272 -0.35 -28.23 -7.66
C PRO A 272 -0.79 -27.82 -9.07
N LEU A 273 -0.95 -26.51 -9.33
CA LEU A 273 -1.35 -25.99 -10.64
C LEU A 273 -0.35 -26.34 -11.75
N ALA A 274 0.94 -26.24 -11.48
CA ALA A 274 1.98 -26.62 -12.44
C ALA A 274 2.12 -28.14 -12.65
N ARG A 275 1.74 -28.95 -11.66
CA ARG A 275 1.74 -30.42 -11.80
C ARG A 275 0.49 -30.94 -12.51
N SER A 276 -0.67 -30.39 -12.19
CA SER A 276 -1.95 -30.78 -12.77
C SER A 276 -2.89 -29.57 -12.79
N ALA A 277 -3.22 -29.11 -14.00
CA ALA A 277 -4.13 -28.00 -14.21
C ALA A 277 -5.47 -28.21 -13.48
N SER A 278 -6.06 -29.40 -13.57
CA SER A 278 -7.34 -29.71 -12.94
C SER A 278 -7.27 -29.60 -11.41
N ARG A 279 -6.29 -30.25 -10.76
CA ARG A 279 -6.13 -30.20 -9.31
C ARG A 279 -5.85 -28.79 -8.82
N GLY A 280 -4.99 -28.05 -9.52
CA GLY A 280 -4.69 -26.66 -9.17
C GLY A 280 -5.88 -25.73 -9.30
N LEU A 281 -6.69 -25.87 -10.37
CA LEU A 281 -7.88 -25.05 -10.57
C LEU A 281 -8.99 -25.39 -9.56
N VAL A 282 -9.17 -26.66 -9.20
CA VAL A 282 -10.11 -27.06 -8.13
C VAL A 282 -9.68 -26.47 -6.79
N LEU A 283 -8.40 -26.56 -6.44
CA LEU A 283 -7.87 -25.96 -5.22
C LEU A 283 -8.04 -24.44 -5.23
N LEU A 284 -7.72 -23.79 -6.34
CA LEU A 284 -7.87 -22.34 -6.52
C LEU A 284 -9.34 -21.90 -6.34
N GLY A 285 -10.27 -22.61 -6.98
CA GLY A 285 -11.71 -22.36 -6.87
C GLY A 285 -12.24 -22.60 -5.45
N GLY A 286 -11.77 -23.65 -4.79
CA GLY A 286 -12.09 -23.94 -3.38
C GLY A 286 -11.61 -22.83 -2.44
N CYS A 287 -10.36 -22.39 -2.59
CA CYS A 287 -9.83 -21.26 -1.82
C CYS A 287 -10.59 -19.97 -2.09
N TYR A 288 -10.95 -19.69 -3.35
CA TYR A 288 -11.72 -18.52 -3.75
C TYR A 288 -13.12 -18.51 -3.13
N LEU A 289 -13.81 -19.66 -3.16
CA LEU A 289 -15.12 -19.79 -2.53
C LEU A 289 -15.01 -19.62 -1.02
N ALA A 290 -14.01 -20.26 -0.39
CA ALA A 290 -13.81 -20.17 1.06
C ALA A 290 -13.55 -18.73 1.53
N THR A 291 -12.69 -17.97 0.85
CA THR A 291 -12.43 -16.55 1.20
C THR A 291 -13.67 -15.69 1.00
N THR A 292 -14.42 -15.90 -0.09
CA THR A 292 -15.62 -15.12 -0.41
C THR A 292 -16.73 -15.38 0.61
N VAL A 293 -16.98 -16.66 0.95
CA VAL A 293 -17.95 -17.04 1.96
C VAL A 293 -17.53 -16.51 3.33
N ALA A 294 -16.26 -16.63 3.71
CA ALA A 294 -15.77 -16.10 4.98
C ALA A 294 -15.95 -14.58 5.07
N ALA A 295 -15.67 -13.83 3.99
CA ALA A 295 -15.87 -12.39 3.94
C ALA A 295 -17.36 -12.02 4.07
N PHE A 296 -18.25 -12.73 3.36
CA PHE A 296 -19.70 -12.51 3.45
C PHE A 296 -20.25 -12.82 4.85
N VAL A 297 -19.84 -13.95 5.42
CA VAL A 297 -20.20 -14.37 6.78
C VAL A 297 -19.74 -13.32 7.79
N ASN A 298 -18.50 -12.83 7.67
CA ASN A 298 -17.97 -11.79 8.53
C ASN A 298 -18.77 -10.48 8.40
N ALA A 299 -19.10 -10.08 7.16
CA ALA A 299 -19.90 -8.88 6.91
C ALA A 299 -21.31 -8.97 7.50
N TYR A 300 -21.94 -10.14 7.39
CA TYR A 300 -23.26 -10.40 7.95
C TYR A 300 -23.25 -10.36 9.49
N TYR A 301 -22.33 -11.09 10.13
CA TYR A 301 -22.26 -11.17 11.59
C TYR A 301 -21.87 -9.84 12.25
N LEU A 302 -21.02 -9.06 11.59
CA LEU A 302 -20.57 -7.75 12.09
C LEU A 302 -21.50 -6.60 11.66
N ALA A 303 -22.58 -6.91 10.93
CA ALA A 303 -23.56 -5.94 10.41
C ALA A 303 -22.90 -4.76 9.69
N LEU A 304 -21.99 -5.07 8.77
CA LEU A 304 -21.17 -4.06 8.11
C LEU A 304 -21.98 -3.25 7.11
N PRO A 305 -21.88 -1.91 7.15
CA PRO A 305 -22.47 -1.09 6.12
C PRO A 305 -21.73 -1.29 4.79
N ALA A 306 -22.45 -1.12 3.68
CA ALA A 306 -21.85 -1.12 2.36
C ALA A 306 -21.04 0.17 2.13
N GLY A 307 -19.86 0.04 1.53
CA GLY A 307 -19.01 1.16 1.14
C GLY A 307 -18.23 1.83 2.28
N ALA A 308 -17.41 2.82 1.94
CA ALA A 308 -16.74 3.67 2.91
C ALA A 308 -17.75 4.65 3.50
N THR A 309 -18.38 4.26 4.60
CA THR A 309 -19.31 5.15 5.31
C THR A 309 -18.52 6.21 6.08
N VAL A 310 -18.69 7.48 5.71
CA VAL A 310 -18.22 8.60 6.51
C VAL A 310 -19.18 8.72 7.70
N THR A 311 -18.83 8.11 8.83
CA THR A 311 -19.63 8.17 10.05
C THR A 311 -18.84 8.83 11.17
N MET A 312 -19.56 9.50 12.07
CA MET A 312 -19.00 10.02 13.32
C MET A 312 -19.02 8.96 14.44
N GLU A 313 -19.51 7.74 14.15
CA GLU A 313 -19.59 6.66 15.11
C GLU A 313 -18.26 5.91 15.20
N LYS A 314 -17.61 6.00 16.35
CA LYS A 314 -16.34 5.34 16.67
C LYS A 314 -16.35 3.81 16.44
N LYS A 315 -17.53 3.18 16.49
CA LYS A 315 -17.72 1.75 16.23
C LYS A 315 -17.50 1.40 14.75
N THR A 316 -17.87 2.29 13.83
CA THR A 316 -17.63 2.09 12.38
C THR A 316 -16.15 2.30 12.03
N GLU A 317 -15.46 3.22 12.70
CA GLU A 317 -14.03 3.49 12.49
C GLU A 317 -13.13 2.31 12.91
N GLN A 318 -13.55 1.55 13.94
CA GLN A 318 -12.83 0.36 14.42
C GLN A 318 -12.89 -0.82 13.43
N ASN A 319 -13.89 -0.87 12.55
CA ASN A 319 -14.11 -2.00 11.67
C ASN A 319 -13.07 -2.10 10.53
N HIS A 320 -12.47 -0.98 10.09
CA HIS A 320 -11.47 -0.97 9.01
C HIS A 320 -10.23 -1.83 9.34
N GLY A 321 -9.74 -1.78 10.57
CA GLY A 321 -8.59 -2.60 11.01
C GLY A 321 -8.91 -4.09 11.17
N LEU A 322 -10.17 -4.42 11.51
CA LEU A 322 -10.59 -5.80 11.75
C LEU A 322 -11.08 -6.52 10.49
N GLU A 323 -11.46 -5.80 9.44
CA GLU A 323 -12.16 -6.40 8.31
C GLU A 323 -11.53 -6.07 6.96
N TYR A 324 -10.86 -4.94 6.80
CA TYR A 324 -10.37 -4.52 5.49
C TYR A 324 -8.91 -4.92 5.26
N VAL A 325 -8.05 -4.71 6.25
CA VAL A 325 -6.59 -4.90 6.10
C VAL A 325 -6.13 -6.35 6.21
N LYS A 326 -7.00 -7.26 6.67
CA LYS A 326 -6.67 -8.68 6.86
C LYS A 326 -6.49 -9.39 5.53
N THR A 327 -5.47 -10.24 5.44
CA THR A 327 -5.09 -10.90 4.19
C THR A 327 -6.16 -11.83 3.63
N HIS A 328 -6.82 -12.60 4.51
CA HIS A 328 -7.83 -13.57 4.08
C HIS A 328 -9.11 -12.94 3.53
N VAL A 329 -9.40 -11.67 3.81
CA VAL A 329 -10.57 -10.99 3.22
C VAL A 329 -10.26 -10.41 1.83
N ARG A 330 -8.98 -10.16 1.52
CA ARG A 330 -8.50 -9.62 0.23
C ARG A 330 -8.03 -10.71 -0.74
N ALA A 331 -7.93 -11.95 -0.26
CA ALA A 331 -7.38 -13.06 -1.02
C ALA A 331 -8.17 -13.34 -2.31
N ALA A 332 -9.48 -13.11 -2.33
CA ALA A 332 -10.34 -13.37 -3.50
C ALA A 332 -9.79 -12.73 -4.79
N SER A 333 -9.52 -11.42 -4.79
CA SER A 333 -8.99 -10.70 -5.95
C SER A 333 -7.62 -11.20 -6.38
N TRP A 334 -6.77 -11.55 -5.43
CA TRP A 334 -5.45 -12.10 -5.72
C TRP A 334 -5.53 -13.51 -6.35
N LEU A 335 -6.46 -14.35 -5.88
CA LEU A 335 -6.74 -15.68 -6.45
C LEU A 335 -7.32 -15.57 -7.86
N THR A 336 -8.23 -14.62 -8.10
CA THR A 336 -8.69 -14.26 -9.46
C THR A 336 -7.50 -13.86 -10.34
N GLY A 337 -6.52 -13.16 -9.75
CA GLY A 337 -5.25 -12.83 -10.39
C GLY A 337 -4.51 -14.09 -10.85
N ILE A 338 -4.32 -15.07 -9.97
CA ILE A 338 -3.69 -16.36 -10.34
C ILE A 338 -4.42 -17.03 -11.50
N ALA A 339 -5.75 -17.06 -11.47
CA ALA A 339 -6.56 -17.64 -12.55
C ALA A 339 -6.31 -16.91 -13.89
N LEU A 340 -6.32 -15.58 -13.87
CA LEU A 340 -6.01 -14.76 -15.04
C LEU A 340 -4.58 -15.03 -15.56
N GLY A 341 -3.59 -15.07 -14.67
CA GLY A 341 -2.20 -15.36 -15.03
C GLY A 341 -2.03 -16.73 -15.69
N TYR A 342 -2.76 -17.75 -15.20
CA TYR A 342 -2.80 -19.08 -15.81
C TYR A 342 -3.45 -19.06 -17.20
N ILE A 343 -4.58 -18.37 -17.38
CA ILE A 343 -5.26 -18.23 -18.68
C ILE A 343 -4.33 -17.52 -19.69
N LEU A 344 -3.72 -16.40 -19.31
CA LEU A 344 -2.79 -15.66 -20.17
C LEU A 344 -1.58 -16.52 -20.58
N HIS A 345 -1.08 -17.34 -19.66
CA HIS A 345 -0.02 -18.29 -19.94
C HIS A 345 -0.46 -19.35 -20.96
N ARG A 346 -1.64 -19.95 -20.80
CA ARG A 346 -2.21 -20.95 -21.71
C ARG A 346 -2.48 -20.40 -23.11
N ILE A 347 -3.01 -19.18 -23.20
CA ILE A 347 -3.21 -18.45 -24.47
C ILE A 347 -1.87 -18.28 -25.18
N ARG A 348 -0.83 -17.87 -24.44
CA ARG A 348 0.51 -17.67 -24.98
C ARG A 348 1.15 -18.98 -25.48
N GLN A 349 0.94 -20.10 -24.81
CA GLN A 349 1.40 -21.40 -25.29
C GLN A 349 0.62 -21.90 -26.53
N GLY A 350 -0.45 -21.22 -26.96
CA GLY A 350 -1.31 -21.67 -28.06
C GLY A 350 -2.24 -22.82 -27.69
N SER A 351 -2.11 -23.38 -26.48
CA SER A 351 -2.91 -24.47 -25.92
C SER A 351 -4.38 -24.11 -25.63
N PHE A 352 -4.73 -22.83 -25.74
CA PHE A 352 -6.07 -22.32 -25.50
C PHE A 352 -6.33 -21.10 -26.39
N LYS A 353 -7.38 -21.17 -27.21
CA LYS A 353 -7.83 -20.05 -28.05
C LYS A 353 -9.12 -19.50 -27.47
N TRP A 354 -9.07 -18.28 -26.96
CA TRP A 354 -10.25 -17.59 -26.44
C TRP A 354 -11.14 -17.12 -27.60
N LYS A 355 -12.20 -17.87 -27.91
CA LYS A 355 -13.19 -17.49 -28.93
C LYS A 355 -14.52 -17.18 -28.22
N LEU A 356 -14.77 -15.91 -27.94
CA LEU A 356 -16.10 -15.45 -27.52
C LEU A 356 -16.89 -14.96 -28.73
N SER A 357 -18.19 -15.24 -28.75
CA SER A 357 -19.09 -14.61 -29.71
C SER A 357 -19.16 -13.10 -29.44
N LYS A 358 -19.50 -12.30 -30.47
CA LYS A 358 -19.73 -10.86 -30.28
C LYS A 358 -20.84 -10.62 -29.25
N HIS A 359 -21.93 -11.39 -29.30
CA HIS A 359 -23.03 -11.29 -28.34
C HIS A 359 -22.59 -11.56 -26.89
N THR A 360 -21.81 -12.62 -26.66
CA THR A 360 -21.27 -12.93 -25.33
C THR A 360 -20.35 -11.83 -24.84
N THR A 361 -19.49 -11.30 -25.71
CA THR A 361 -18.57 -10.21 -25.37
C THR A 361 -19.33 -8.94 -24.99
N THR A 362 -20.34 -8.56 -25.78
CA THR A 362 -21.20 -7.42 -25.48
C THR A 362 -21.97 -7.63 -24.17
N LEU A 363 -22.53 -8.82 -23.95
CA LEU A 363 -23.22 -9.14 -22.70
C LEU A 363 -22.29 -9.02 -21.48
N LEU A 364 -21.07 -9.56 -21.57
CA LEU A 364 -20.09 -9.45 -20.48
C LEU A 364 -19.72 -7.99 -20.18
N TRP A 365 -19.56 -7.15 -21.22
CA TRP A 365 -19.33 -5.72 -21.03
C TRP A 365 -20.54 -4.99 -20.42
N LEU A 366 -21.75 -5.33 -20.83
CA LEU A 366 -22.98 -4.76 -20.24
C LEU A 366 -23.14 -5.17 -18.78
N VAL A 367 -22.87 -6.44 -18.43
CA VAL A 367 -22.88 -6.91 -17.04
C VAL A 367 -21.80 -6.19 -16.24
N ALA A 368 -20.58 -6.06 -16.75
CA ALA A 368 -19.51 -5.35 -16.07
C ALA A 368 -19.85 -3.86 -15.85
N ALA A 369 -20.41 -3.19 -16.86
CA ALA A 369 -20.86 -1.80 -16.75
C ALA A 369 -21.99 -1.66 -15.74
N GLY A 370 -22.98 -2.57 -15.77
CA GLY A 370 -24.08 -2.61 -14.80
C GLY A 370 -23.58 -2.78 -13.38
N MET A 371 -22.66 -3.73 -13.14
CA MET A 371 -22.05 -3.93 -11.83
C MET A 371 -21.27 -2.69 -11.35
N CYS A 372 -20.56 -1.99 -12.24
CA CYS A 372 -19.86 -0.76 -11.89
C CYS A 372 -20.84 0.34 -11.46
N VAL A 373 -21.97 0.49 -12.16
CA VAL A 373 -23.01 1.48 -11.82
C VAL A 373 -23.71 1.13 -10.50
N THR A 374 -23.97 -0.14 -10.21
CA THR A 374 -24.60 -0.55 -8.95
C THR A 374 -23.66 -0.53 -7.75
N SER A 375 -22.34 -0.48 -8.00
CA SER A 375 -21.31 -0.36 -6.95
C SER A 375 -21.08 1.10 -6.54
N VAL A 376 -21.67 2.05 -7.27
CA VAL A 376 -21.60 3.50 -7.04
C VAL A 376 -22.77 3.94 -6.19
#